data_AF-A0A364Y842-F1
#
_entry.id   AF-A0A364Y842-F1
#
_cell.length_a   1.000
_cell.length_b   1.000
_cell.length_c   1.000
_cell.angle_alpha   90.00
_cell.angle_beta   90.00
_cell.angle_gamma   90.00
#
_symmetry.space_group_name_H-M   'P 1'
#
loop_
_entity.id
_entity.type
_entity.pdbx_description
1 polymer ?
#
loop_
_entity_poly.entity_id
_entity_poly.type
_entity_poly.pdbx_seq_one_letter_code
_entity_poly.pdbx_strand_id
1 'polypeptide(L)' 'MITEKESRRISKLLSLVLRHSPETIDITLDENGWTDVEPLPSRERI' A
#
# COMPACT_ATOMS: atom_id res chain seq x y z
N MET A 1 -5.95 -8.47 15.76
CA MET A 1 -5.53 -9.41 14.69
C MET A 1 -6.41 -9.20 13.48
N ILE A 2 -5.82 -9.13 12.28
CA ILE A 2 -6.58 -9.09 11.03
C ILE A 2 -7.09 -10.52 10.76
N THR A 3 -8.35 -10.67 10.33
CA THR A 3 -8.91 -11.99 9.98
C THR A 3 -8.50 -12.39 8.56
N GLU A 4 -8.57 -13.68 8.21
CA GLU A 4 -8.26 -14.12 6.84
C GLU A 4 -9.10 -13.43 5.77
N LYS A 5 -10.38 -13.19 6.07
CA LYS A 5 -11.30 -12.49 5.17
C LYS A 5 -10.85 -11.06 4.93
N GLU A 6 -10.45 -10.36 5.99
CA GLU A 6 -9.92 -9.00 5.92
C GLU A 6 -8.58 -8.95 5.17
N SER A 7 -7.68 -9.91 5.42
CA SER A 7 -6.41 -10.02 4.69
C SER A 7 -6.65 -10.16 3.18
N ARG A 8 -7.55 -11.04 2.76
CA ARG A 8 -7.89 -11.22 1.33
C ARG A 8 -8.46 -9.96 0.71
N ARG A 9 -9.28 -9.21 1.46
CA ARG A 9 -9.85 -7.93 0.99
C ARG A 9 -8.75 -6.88 0.80
N ILE A 10 -7.85 -6.75 1.77
CA ILE A 10 -6.71 -5.83 1.70
C ILE A 10 -5.81 -6.19 0.53
N SER A 11 -5.47 -7.47 0.33
CA SER A 11 -4.64 -7.90 -0.81
C SER A 11 -5.25 -7.59 -2.17
N LYS A 12 -6.58 -7.75 -2.33
CA LYS A 12 -7.30 -7.36 -3.54
C LYS A 12 -7.28 -5.86 -3.78
N LEU A 13 -7.54 -5.07 -2.73
CA LEU A 13 -7.49 -3.61 -2.79
C LEU A 13 -6.09 -3.13 -3.20
N LEU A 14 -5.05 -3.63 -2.54
CA LEU A 14 -3.66 -3.28 -2.83
C LEU A 14 -3.29 -3.63 -4.29
N SER A 15 -3.71 -4.80 -4.77
CA SER A 15 -3.46 -5.21 -6.15
C SER A 15 -4.15 -4.32 -7.18
N LEU A 16 -5.38 -3.87 -6.88
CA LEU A 16 -6.13 -2.97 -7.74
C LEU A 16 -5.44 -1.59 -7.82
N VAL A 17 -5.10 -1.04 -6.66
CA VAL A 17 -4.50 0.29 -6.54
C VAL A 17 -3.13 0.33 -7.22
N LEU A 18 -2.24 -0.62 -6.91
CA LEU A 18 -0.87 -0.64 -7.48
C LEU A 18 -0.86 -0.80 -9.01
N ARG A 19 -1.87 -1.45 -9.60
CA ARG A 19 -1.90 -1.77 -11.05
C ARG A 19 -2.69 -0.79 -11.89
N HIS A 20 -3.71 -0.15 -11.33
CA HIS A 20 -4.66 0.66 -12.11
C HIS A 20 -4.69 2.12 -11.69
N SER A 21 -4.37 2.44 -10.43
CA SER A 21 -4.47 3.81 -9.93
C SER A 21 -3.47 4.10 -8.80
N PRO A 22 -2.16 3.92 -9.00
CA PRO A 22 -1.15 4.23 -7.97
C PRO A 22 -1.22 5.69 -7.51
N GLU A 23 -1.68 6.61 -8.36
CA GLU A 23 -1.89 8.02 -8.04
C GLU A 23 -2.89 8.27 -6.91
N THR A 24 -3.78 7.32 -6.61
CA THR A 24 -4.81 7.49 -5.55
C THR A 24 -4.25 7.47 -4.14
N ILE A 25 -3.02 6.98 -3.96
CA ILE A 25 -2.36 6.87 -2.66
C ILE A 25 -0.99 7.57 -2.64
N ASP A 26 -0.77 8.48 -3.59
CA ASP A 26 0.42 9.34 -3.68
C ASP A 26 1.76 8.57 -3.65
N ILE A 27 1.73 7.31 -4.12
CA ILE A 27 2.94 6.51 -4.30
C ILE A 27 3.44 6.67 -5.73
N THR A 28 4.73 6.95 -5.83
CA THR A 28 5.44 6.90 -7.09
C THR A 28 5.94 5.48 -7.30
N LEU A 29 5.66 4.91 -8.47
CA LEU A 29 6.27 3.66 -8.91
C LEU A 29 7.57 3.98 -9.64
N ASP A 30 8.61 3.18 -9.40
CA ASP A 30 9.85 3.23 -10.16
C ASP A 30 9.65 2.72 -11.61
N GLU A 31 10.71 2.75 -12.41
CA GLU A 31 10.69 2.30 -13.81
C GLU A 31 10.26 0.83 -13.99
N ASN A 32 10.33 0.02 -12.95
CA ASN A 32 9.96 -1.39 -12.93
C ASN A 32 8.58 -1.64 -12.30
N GLY A 33 7.88 -0.59 -11.86
CA GLY A 33 6.56 -0.70 -11.23
C GLY A 33 6.59 -1.07 -9.74
N TRP A 34 7.71 -0.86 -9.05
CA TRP A 34 7.83 -1.05 -7.60
C TRP A 34 7.69 0.28 -6.87
N THR A 35 7.18 0.25 -5.65
CA THR A 35 7.12 1.41 -4.78
C THR A 35 7.74 1.05 -3.44
N ASP A 36 8.45 2.01 -2.84
CA ASP A 36 9.00 1.82 -1.51
C ASP A 36 7.86 1.76 -0.50
N VAL A 37 7.86 0.70 0.31
CA VAL A 37 7.05 0.66 1.53
C VAL A 37 7.78 1.56 2.51
N GLU A 38 7.66 2.88 2.33
CA GLU A 38 8.29 3.82 3.25
C GLU A 38 7.88 3.42 4.67
N PRO A 39 8.86 3.16 5.57
CA PRO A 39 8.53 2.91 6.95
C PRO A 39 7.92 4.21 7.45
N LEU A 40 6.59 4.20 7.69
CA LEU A 40 5.89 5.25 8.40
C LEU A 40 6.81 5.68 9.55
N PRO A 41 7.33 6.92 9.58
CA PRO A 41 8.12 7.35 10.71
C PRO A 41 7.21 7.11 11.90
N SER A 42 7.68 6.25 12.80
CA SER A 42 6.96 5.91 14.02
C SER A 42 6.57 7.24 14.61
N ARG A 43 5.28 7.55 14.54
CA ARG A 43 4.76 8.86 14.92
C ARG A 43 4.87 8.89 16.43
N GLU A 44 6.07 9.18 16.91
CA GLU A 44 6.38 9.47 18.29
C GLU A 44 5.67 10.79 18.55
N ARG A 45 4.44 10.63 19.00
CA ARG A 45 3.53 11.70 19.35
C ARG A 45 4.13 12.36 20.59
N ILE A 46 4.77 13.50 20.38
CA ILE A 46 5.00 14.51 21.42
C ILE A 46 3.63 15.03 21.86
#